data_AF-A0A6J8E853-F1
#
_entry.id   AF-A0A6J8E853-F1
#
_cell.length_a   1.000
_cell.length_b   1.000
_cell.length_c   1.000
_cell.angle_alpha   90.00
_cell.angle_beta   90.00
_cell.angle_gamma   90.00
#
_symmetry.space_group_name_H-M   'P 1'
#
loop_
_entity.id
_entity.type
_entity.pdbx_description
1 polymer ?
#
loop_
_entity_poly.entity_id
_entity_poly.type
_entity_poly.pdbx_seq_one_letter_code
_entity_poly.pdbx_strand_id
1 'polypeptide(L)'
;MDKTTWRLEFPSKDEQTQVEYEDVKLVVIKTKKSIKALEKILKDYTNYKQNFQDIEHHLKRNTHACMHELNTILSVTTQEEDTITDLKRRLEKSEEENERIDGEIEKSNDLLRKSEERCKKITQEKTKLYEDNEKTLKQLQQMESEIEELKSESEEARRIQETKAIEVESSQKTIYTLEKQVEGLQGENENTIRSLQHELHVLEQRFKKEQEDAISNVNKLKNEKQLAIDHYTQQVQSRDNDIQRLNGQIRQLSENSAQYEQFCRQMQEEMQSFKSELERKENTLQTVVKQRDEERTLKEDERKQKDEALTRLSAIAGDRLRNNNPGITDLSDPNRPMKIAEKFTEMYDNDWTDSMEALEDLDLGEEECVKILLHFLTDSYEECGRLVAELDSHILKAVIISGCEQDTNESGDNKPQDQNIPAELLKPMKDLRKKLTENNVEKLQKKLPDYLMKTRNLTEEHISACSKFVADCIKYAWMMQIQDPPVYIEWDFPSDTKIDTNILRSYTKAGDQVDFIVWPVLYLHKDGPVLNKGVVQPKSANKLSAIAGDRLRNNNPGITGLSDPNKPMKIAEKFTEMYDNDWTDSMEALEDLGLNE
;
A
#
# COMPACT_ATOMS: atom_id res chain seq x y z
N MET A 1 -162.18 -214.57 58.88
CA MET A 1 -163.41 -215.36 59.13
C MET A 1 -164.17 -215.39 57.82
N ASP A 2 -163.91 -216.40 56.99
CA ASP A 2 -164.68 -217.65 57.05
C ASP A 2 -165.97 -217.45 56.24
N LYS A 3 -166.91 -218.41 56.31
CA LYS A 3 -168.36 -218.21 56.40
C LYS A 3 -168.99 -216.99 55.69
N THR A 4 -170.14 -217.16 55.05
CA THR A 4 -171.26 -217.88 55.69
C THR A 4 -172.27 -218.45 54.71
N THR A 5 -173.12 -219.31 55.27
CA THR A 5 -173.36 -220.65 54.78
C THR A 5 -174.21 -220.66 53.51
N TRP A 6 -175.53 -220.56 53.66
CA TRP A 6 -176.59 -220.29 52.67
C TRP A 6 -176.48 -218.94 51.91
N ARG A 7 -177.05 -217.77 52.28
CA ARG A 7 -178.50 -217.49 52.43
C ARG A 7 -179.26 -217.66 51.06
N LEU A 8 -179.32 -218.92 50.59
CA LEU A 8 -180.21 -219.67 49.64
C LEU A 8 -180.16 -219.45 48.08
N GLU A 9 -181.18 -219.61 47.21
CA GLU A 9 -182.64 -219.81 47.35
C GLU A 9 -183.17 -220.97 46.43
N PHE A 10 -184.22 -221.73 46.81
CA PHE A 10 -184.49 -223.14 46.40
C PHE A 10 -185.90 -223.41 45.76
N PRO A 11 -186.32 -222.81 44.59
CA PRO A 11 -186.99 -223.65 43.56
C PRO A 11 -187.06 -223.15 42.07
N SER A 12 -186.60 -224.00 41.16
CA SER A 12 -187.42 -224.48 40.01
C SER A 12 -187.70 -223.50 38.81
N LYS A 13 -188.39 -223.86 37.71
CA LYS A 13 -189.14 -225.10 37.43
C LYS A 13 -188.29 -226.28 36.93
N ASP A 14 -188.61 -226.91 35.81
CA ASP A 14 -188.24 -228.27 35.40
C ASP A 14 -187.43 -228.25 34.09
N GLU A 15 -186.32 -227.53 34.02
CA GLU A 15 -185.41 -227.29 35.15
C GLU A 15 -184.67 -228.59 35.56
N GLN A 16 -184.99 -229.72 34.89
CA GLN A 16 -185.56 -230.96 35.52
C GLN A 16 -184.54 -231.76 36.36
N THR A 17 -184.47 -231.65 37.69
CA THR A 17 -185.17 -230.73 38.63
C THR A 17 -184.31 -230.64 39.91
N GLN A 18 -184.94 -230.79 41.10
CA GLN A 18 -184.56 -231.75 42.15
C GLN A 18 -183.30 -232.58 41.80
N VAL A 19 -182.24 -232.55 42.61
CA VAL A 19 -181.96 -233.43 43.78
C VAL A 19 -180.70 -232.85 44.47
N GLU A 20 -180.53 -232.76 45.81
CA GLU A 20 -181.36 -233.18 46.96
C GLU A 20 -181.20 -232.26 48.20
N TYR A 21 -181.60 -232.75 49.38
CA TYR A 21 -181.28 -232.24 50.73
C TYR A 21 -179.99 -232.94 51.23
N GLU A 22 -179.89 -233.29 52.52
CA GLU A 22 -178.86 -234.12 53.23
C GLU A 22 -177.34 -233.79 53.13
N ASP A 23 -176.82 -233.19 52.05
CA ASP A 23 -175.39 -232.83 51.92
C ASP A 23 -174.92 -231.81 53.00
N VAL A 24 -175.88 -231.15 53.68
CA VAL A 24 -175.68 -230.05 54.64
C VAL A 24 -175.00 -230.49 55.95
N LYS A 25 -175.22 -231.72 56.45
CA LYS A 25 -174.79 -232.12 57.80
C LYS A 25 -173.29 -232.35 57.92
N LEU A 26 -172.64 -232.84 56.86
CA LEU A 26 -171.18 -233.05 56.81
C LEU A 26 -170.38 -231.73 56.70
N VAL A 27 -171.01 -230.64 56.25
CA VAL A 27 -170.37 -229.33 56.01
C VAL A 27 -169.74 -228.76 57.28
N VAL A 28 -170.44 -228.85 58.41
CA VAL A 28 -170.02 -228.27 59.71
C VAL A 28 -168.70 -228.88 60.22
N ILE A 29 -168.41 -230.13 59.83
CA ILE A 29 -167.18 -230.83 60.24
C ILE A 29 -165.98 -230.33 59.42
N LYS A 30 -166.14 -230.09 58.11
CA LYS A 30 -165.07 -229.52 57.25
C LYS A 30 -164.69 -228.09 57.68
N THR A 31 -165.64 -227.32 58.23
CA THR A 31 -165.40 -225.96 58.73
C THR A 31 -164.31 -225.90 59.82
N LYS A 32 -164.20 -226.92 60.69
CA LYS A 32 -163.13 -226.97 61.71
C LYS A 32 -161.73 -227.18 61.11
N LYS A 33 -161.59 -227.91 60.00
CA LYS A 33 -160.29 -228.19 59.38
C LYS A 33 -159.76 -226.98 58.60
N SER A 34 -160.65 -226.22 57.96
CA SER A 34 -160.31 -224.98 57.25
C SER A 34 -159.78 -223.87 58.17
N ILE A 35 -160.26 -223.80 59.42
CA ILE A 35 -159.78 -222.80 60.40
C ILE A 35 -158.27 -222.94 60.67
N LYS A 36 -157.74 -224.17 60.77
CA LYS A 36 -156.29 -224.42 60.92
C LYS A 36 -155.44 -224.04 59.68
N ALA A 37 -156.06 -223.86 58.51
CA ALA A 37 -155.36 -223.37 57.32
C ALA A 37 -155.31 -221.82 57.27
N LEU A 38 -156.36 -221.16 57.77
CA LEU A 38 -156.42 -219.69 57.88
C LEU A 38 -155.30 -219.13 58.76
N GLU A 39 -154.96 -219.81 59.86
CA GLU A 39 -153.89 -219.40 60.78
C GLU A 39 -152.50 -219.36 60.12
N LYS A 40 -152.22 -220.24 59.15
CA LYS A 40 -150.94 -220.22 58.41
C LYS A 40 -150.87 -219.05 57.42
N ILE A 41 -151.91 -218.83 56.62
CA ILE A 41 -151.96 -217.78 55.59
C ILE A 41 -151.88 -216.38 56.23
N LEU A 42 -152.49 -216.20 57.41
CA LEU A 42 -152.43 -214.92 58.14
C LEU A 42 -150.99 -214.50 58.46
N LYS A 43 -150.10 -215.46 58.75
CA LYS A 43 -148.70 -215.20 59.08
C LYS A 43 -147.90 -214.70 57.87
N ASP A 44 -148.14 -215.29 56.69
CA ASP A 44 -147.47 -214.89 55.45
C ASP A 44 -147.94 -213.49 54.97
N TYR A 45 -149.24 -213.20 55.11
CA TYR A 45 -149.81 -211.89 54.76
C TYR A 45 -149.23 -210.73 55.59
N THR A 46 -148.98 -210.96 56.88
CA THR A 46 -148.43 -209.93 57.78
C THR A 46 -147.02 -209.50 57.35
N ASN A 47 -146.22 -210.44 56.83
CA ASN A 47 -144.88 -210.17 56.34
C ASN A 47 -144.88 -209.37 55.02
N TYR A 48 -145.79 -209.70 54.10
CA TYR A 48 -145.92 -208.99 52.81
C TYR A 48 -146.37 -207.54 53.00
N LYS A 49 -147.29 -207.29 53.95
CA LYS A 49 -147.81 -205.94 54.24
C LYS A 49 -146.71 -204.97 54.66
N GLN A 50 -145.73 -205.42 55.45
CA GLN A 50 -144.66 -204.54 55.95
C GLN A 50 -143.76 -204.04 54.80
N ASN A 51 -143.29 -204.96 53.93
CA ASN A 51 -142.43 -204.62 52.79
C ASN A 51 -143.06 -203.60 51.82
N PHE A 52 -144.40 -203.61 51.65
CA PHE A 52 -145.06 -202.69 50.72
C PHE A 52 -145.05 -201.24 51.23
N GLN A 53 -145.11 -201.03 52.55
CA GLN A 53 -145.13 -199.68 53.15
C GLN A 53 -143.79 -198.95 52.99
N ASP A 54 -142.67 -199.67 53.06
CA ASP A 54 -141.33 -199.09 52.89
C ASP A 54 -141.09 -198.60 51.45
N ILE A 55 -141.61 -199.31 50.44
CA ILE A 55 -141.52 -198.91 49.02
C ILE A 55 -142.29 -197.60 48.76
N GLU A 56 -143.50 -197.48 49.31
CA GLU A 56 -144.36 -196.30 49.10
C GLU A 56 -143.71 -195.01 49.64
N HIS A 57 -143.02 -195.11 50.79
CA HIS A 57 -142.39 -193.96 51.43
C HIS A 57 -141.15 -193.46 50.67
N HIS A 58 -140.47 -194.33 49.92
CA HIS A 58 -139.27 -193.96 49.16
C HIS A 58 -139.60 -193.24 47.85
N LEU A 59 -140.67 -193.64 47.18
CA LEU A 59 -141.16 -193.00 45.94
C LEU A 59 -141.61 -191.55 46.19
N LYS A 60 -142.41 -191.31 47.24
CA LYS A 60 -142.99 -189.99 47.53
C LYS A 60 -141.98 -188.87 47.77
N ARG A 61 -140.74 -189.17 48.20
CA ARG A 61 -139.67 -188.16 48.38
C ARG A 61 -139.06 -187.69 47.06
N ASN A 62 -138.70 -188.62 46.16
CA ASN A 62 -137.96 -188.27 44.95
C ASN A 62 -138.79 -187.41 43.99
N THR A 63 -140.10 -187.67 43.87
CA THR A 63 -140.97 -186.91 42.95
C THR A 63 -141.10 -185.43 43.34
N HIS A 64 -141.00 -185.11 44.63
CA HIS A 64 -141.17 -183.74 45.11
C HIS A 64 -139.89 -182.88 44.96
N ALA A 65 -138.71 -183.49 45.00
CA ALA A 65 -137.45 -182.79 44.75
C ALA A 65 -137.33 -182.35 43.28
N CYS A 66 -137.59 -183.28 42.36
CA CYS A 66 -137.37 -183.07 40.92
C CYS A 66 -138.29 -181.98 40.32
N MET A 67 -139.51 -181.82 40.83
CA MET A 67 -140.41 -180.74 40.39
C MET A 67 -139.97 -179.33 40.83
N HIS A 68 -139.20 -179.18 41.91
CA HIS A 68 -138.80 -177.86 42.38
C HIS A 68 -137.63 -177.29 41.57
N GLU A 69 -136.68 -178.13 41.15
CA GLU A 69 -135.53 -177.69 40.34
C GLU A 69 -135.96 -177.15 38.97
N LEU A 70 -136.96 -177.78 38.35
CA LEU A 70 -137.52 -177.35 37.05
C LEU A 70 -138.08 -175.93 37.07
N ASN A 71 -138.77 -175.54 38.15
CA ASN A 71 -139.32 -174.17 38.28
C ASN A 71 -138.22 -173.12 38.49
N THR A 72 -137.11 -173.47 39.16
CA THR A 72 -135.97 -172.56 39.33
C THR A 72 -135.29 -172.27 38.00
N ILE A 73 -135.07 -173.30 37.17
CA ILE A 73 -134.40 -173.17 35.86
C ILE A 73 -135.20 -172.27 34.92
N LEU A 74 -136.53 -172.41 34.91
CA LEU A 74 -137.41 -171.63 34.02
C LEU A 74 -137.42 -170.12 34.35
N SER A 75 -137.20 -169.76 35.62
CA SER A 75 -137.14 -168.36 36.06
C SER A 75 -135.86 -167.65 35.64
N VAL A 76 -134.75 -168.38 35.51
CA VAL A 76 -133.44 -167.78 35.17
C VAL A 76 -133.34 -167.48 33.68
N THR A 77 -133.86 -168.38 32.84
CA THR A 77 -133.75 -168.25 31.37
C THR A 77 -134.46 -167.01 30.83
N THR A 78 -135.65 -166.67 31.35
CA THR A 78 -136.35 -165.43 30.97
C THR A 78 -135.61 -164.16 31.40
N GLN A 79 -134.83 -164.20 32.49
CA GLN A 79 -134.06 -163.05 32.96
C GLN A 79 -132.79 -162.82 32.12
N GLU A 80 -132.26 -163.86 31.47
CA GLU A 80 -131.12 -163.79 30.56
C GLU A 80 -131.52 -163.17 29.20
N GLU A 81 -132.72 -163.44 28.66
CA GLU A 81 -133.19 -162.87 27.39
C GLU A 81 -133.34 -161.33 27.43
N ASP A 82 -133.84 -160.77 28.54
CA ASP A 82 -133.96 -159.32 28.72
C ASP A 82 -132.58 -158.63 28.78
N THR A 83 -131.60 -159.23 29.43
CA THR A 83 -130.24 -158.65 29.54
C THR A 83 -129.47 -158.69 28.22
N ILE A 84 -129.64 -159.75 27.41
CA ILE A 84 -129.09 -159.82 26.04
C ILE A 84 -129.67 -158.71 25.17
N THR A 85 -130.94 -158.33 25.38
CA THR A 85 -131.62 -157.29 24.60
C THR A 85 -131.12 -155.88 24.94
N ASP A 86 -130.82 -155.58 26.21
CA ASP A 86 -130.20 -154.30 26.59
C ASP A 86 -128.75 -154.17 26.08
N LEU A 87 -127.96 -155.25 26.15
CA LEU A 87 -126.58 -155.25 25.67
C LEU A 87 -126.46 -154.92 24.18
N LYS A 88 -127.38 -155.42 23.34
CA LYS A 88 -127.41 -155.08 21.90
C LYS A 88 -127.61 -153.58 21.66
N ARG A 89 -128.54 -152.94 22.37
CA ARG A 89 -128.78 -151.48 22.27
C ARG A 89 -127.58 -150.65 22.72
N ARG A 90 -126.78 -151.16 23.65
CA ARG A 90 -125.56 -150.49 24.14
C ARG A 90 -124.38 -150.66 23.18
N LEU A 91 -124.32 -151.78 22.45
CA LEU A 91 -123.32 -152.00 21.39
C LEU A 91 -123.54 -151.04 20.21
N GLU A 92 -124.77 -150.96 19.71
CA GLU A 92 -125.17 -150.11 18.57
C GLU A 92 -124.81 -148.63 18.81
N LYS A 93 -125.08 -148.11 20.02
CA LYS A 93 -124.64 -146.75 20.42
C LYS A 93 -123.12 -146.57 20.53
N SER A 94 -122.38 -147.64 20.81
CA SER A 94 -120.92 -147.57 20.85
C SER A 94 -120.30 -147.54 19.46
N GLU A 95 -120.98 -148.11 18.47
CA GLU A 95 -120.55 -148.09 17.07
C GLU A 95 -120.77 -146.69 16.45
N GLU A 96 -121.91 -146.04 16.71
CA GLU A 96 -122.16 -144.64 16.33
C GLU A 96 -121.13 -143.65 16.94
N GLU A 97 -120.75 -143.86 18.21
CA GLU A 97 -119.75 -143.03 18.89
C GLU A 97 -118.34 -143.21 18.29
N ASN A 98 -117.99 -144.44 17.88
CA ASN A 98 -116.71 -144.75 17.22
C ASN A 98 -116.61 -144.09 15.83
N GLU A 99 -117.65 -144.15 14.99
CA GLU A 99 -117.64 -143.45 13.69
C GLU A 99 -117.46 -141.93 13.85
N ARG A 100 -118.04 -141.34 14.91
CA ARG A 100 -117.82 -139.91 15.23
C ARG A 100 -116.36 -139.63 15.61
N ILE A 101 -115.75 -140.50 16.41
CA ILE A 101 -114.35 -140.37 16.84
C ILE A 101 -113.39 -140.50 15.64
N ASP A 102 -113.61 -141.45 14.73
CA ASP A 102 -112.78 -141.60 13.53
C ASP A 102 -112.83 -140.33 12.64
N GLY A 103 -114.01 -139.72 12.49
CA GLY A 103 -114.20 -138.44 11.80
C GLY A 103 -113.60 -137.22 12.51
N GLU A 104 -113.26 -137.32 13.81
CA GLU A 104 -112.49 -136.32 14.55
C GLU A 104 -110.98 -136.57 14.44
N ILE A 105 -110.54 -137.83 14.46
CA ILE A 105 -109.15 -138.24 14.25
C ILE A 105 -108.65 -137.81 12.86
N GLU A 106 -109.44 -138.00 11.81
CA GLU A 106 -109.05 -137.61 10.44
C GLU A 106 -108.85 -136.08 10.32
N LYS A 107 -109.73 -135.28 10.94
CA LYS A 107 -109.58 -133.81 11.01
C LYS A 107 -108.34 -133.40 11.81
N SER A 108 -108.05 -134.10 12.91
CA SER A 108 -106.87 -133.84 13.75
C SER A 108 -105.57 -134.11 12.98
N ASN A 109 -105.50 -135.22 12.24
CA ASN A 109 -104.35 -135.58 11.40
C ASN A 109 -104.10 -134.57 10.27
N ASP A 110 -105.15 -134.09 9.60
CA ASP A 110 -104.98 -133.09 8.53
C ASP A 110 -104.59 -131.69 9.07
N LEU A 111 -104.98 -131.36 10.30
CA LEU A 111 -104.46 -130.19 11.03
C LEU A 111 -102.98 -130.37 11.43
N LEU A 112 -102.58 -131.57 11.85
CA LEU A 112 -101.18 -131.88 12.18
C LEU A 112 -100.27 -131.73 10.94
N ARG A 113 -100.67 -132.28 9.79
CA ARG A 113 -99.93 -132.12 8.53
C ARG A 113 -99.74 -130.63 8.15
N LYS A 114 -100.79 -129.81 8.33
CA LYS A 114 -100.75 -128.36 8.10
C LYS A 114 -99.87 -127.60 9.10
N SER A 115 -99.65 -128.11 10.30
CA SER A 115 -98.74 -127.49 11.29
C SER A 115 -97.28 -127.87 11.02
N GLU A 116 -97.00 -129.11 10.60
CA GLU A 116 -95.66 -129.56 10.19
C GLU A 116 -95.12 -128.77 8.98
N GLU A 117 -95.95 -128.49 7.97
CA GLU A 117 -95.57 -127.65 6.83
C GLU A 117 -95.25 -126.20 7.24
N ARG A 118 -95.98 -125.66 8.22
CA ARG A 118 -95.66 -124.34 8.80
C ARG A 118 -94.34 -124.35 9.57
N CYS A 119 -94.09 -125.38 10.38
CA CYS A 119 -92.81 -125.54 11.07
C CYS A 119 -91.63 -125.65 10.09
N LYS A 120 -91.78 -126.36 8.96
CA LYS A 120 -90.75 -126.41 7.91
C LYS A 120 -90.47 -125.04 7.30
N LYS A 121 -91.51 -124.26 6.97
CA LYS A 121 -91.34 -122.87 6.47
C LYS A 121 -90.66 -121.95 7.48
N ILE A 122 -91.13 -121.95 8.73
CA ILE A 122 -90.54 -121.13 9.82
C ILE A 122 -89.07 -121.50 10.05
N THR A 123 -88.71 -122.78 9.91
CA THR A 123 -87.31 -123.22 10.05
C THR A 123 -86.44 -122.69 8.92
N GLN A 124 -86.94 -122.68 7.67
CA GLN A 124 -86.23 -122.12 6.51
C GLN A 124 -86.09 -120.59 6.60
N GLU A 125 -87.12 -119.87 7.05
CA GLU A 125 -87.07 -118.42 7.30
C GLU A 125 -86.10 -118.08 8.43
N LYS A 126 -86.10 -118.86 9.52
CA LYS A 126 -85.17 -118.70 10.65
C LYS A 126 -83.71 -118.90 10.24
N THR A 127 -83.39 -119.91 9.43
CA THR A 127 -82.01 -120.10 8.93
C THR A 127 -81.56 -118.94 8.05
N LYS A 128 -82.42 -118.46 7.15
CA LYS A 128 -82.11 -117.32 6.28
C LYS A 128 -81.87 -116.02 7.07
N LEU A 129 -82.68 -115.77 8.11
CA LEU A 129 -82.50 -114.64 9.01
C LEU A 129 -81.19 -114.68 9.81
N TYR A 130 -80.65 -115.87 10.12
CA TYR A 130 -79.32 -115.95 10.74
C TYR A 130 -78.19 -115.60 9.75
N GLU A 131 -78.26 -116.09 8.51
CA GLU A 131 -77.28 -115.75 7.46
C GLU A 131 -77.27 -114.24 7.14
N ASP A 132 -78.45 -113.63 7.04
CA ASP A 132 -78.59 -112.19 6.80
C ASP A 132 -78.12 -111.35 8.00
N ASN A 133 -78.39 -111.78 9.23
CA ASN A 133 -77.86 -111.12 10.44
C ASN A 133 -76.32 -111.24 10.54
N GLU A 134 -75.73 -112.38 10.18
CA GLU A 134 -74.27 -112.55 10.20
C GLU A 134 -73.57 -111.64 9.18
N LYS A 135 -74.16 -111.48 7.97
CA LYS A 135 -73.71 -110.48 6.99
C LYS A 135 -73.80 -109.06 7.53
N THR A 136 -74.93 -108.71 8.15
CA THR A 136 -75.17 -107.36 8.68
C THR A 136 -74.19 -107.04 9.81
N LEU A 137 -73.88 -108.01 10.68
CA LEU A 137 -72.89 -107.86 11.75
C LEU A 137 -71.48 -107.62 11.20
N LYS A 138 -71.07 -108.34 10.15
CA LYS A 138 -69.77 -108.14 9.48
C LYS A 138 -69.68 -106.76 8.81
N GLN A 139 -70.77 -106.26 8.21
CA GLN A 139 -70.83 -104.91 7.65
C GLN A 139 -70.74 -103.83 8.73
N LEU A 140 -71.40 -104.01 9.88
CA LEU A 140 -71.31 -103.09 11.02
C LEU A 140 -69.88 -103.02 11.57
N GLN A 141 -69.23 -104.17 11.78
CA GLN A 141 -67.83 -104.22 12.25
C GLN A 141 -66.85 -103.52 11.28
N GLN A 142 -67.09 -103.62 9.96
CA GLN A 142 -66.29 -102.89 8.98
C GLN A 142 -66.51 -101.37 9.08
N MET A 143 -67.77 -100.92 9.14
CA MET A 143 -68.08 -99.48 9.29
C MET A 143 -67.57 -98.90 10.61
N GLU A 144 -67.57 -99.67 11.71
CA GLU A 144 -66.99 -99.25 12.99
C GLU A 144 -65.46 -99.02 12.87
N SER A 145 -64.76 -99.88 12.12
CA SER A 145 -63.33 -99.68 11.83
C SER A 145 -63.07 -98.43 11.00
N GLU A 146 -63.86 -98.21 9.93
CA GLU A 146 -63.74 -97.04 9.04
C GLU A 146 -64.06 -95.73 9.79
N ILE A 147 -65.03 -95.74 10.71
CA ILE A 147 -65.37 -94.59 11.56
C ILE A 147 -64.23 -94.25 12.53
N GLU A 148 -63.54 -95.23 13.09
CA GLU A 148 -62.45 -94.98 14.04
C GLU A 148 -61.18 -94.47 13.33
N GLU A 149 -60.90 -94.96 12.12
CA GLU A 149 -59.84 -94.44 11.25
C GLU A 149 -60.10 -92.97 10.87
N LEU A 150 -61.31 -92.63 10.41
CA LEU A 150 -61.69 -91.25 10.08
C LEU A 150 -61.66 -90.29 11.29
N LYS A 151 -61.95 -90.77 12.50
CA LYS A 151 -61.76 -89.96 13.73
C LYS A 151 -60.29 -89.67 14.00
N SER A 152 -59.41 -90.65 13.81
CA SER A 152 -57.96 -90.48 13.95
C SER A 152 -57.45 -89.40 12.98
N GLU A 153 -57.81 -89.51 11.70
CA GLU A 153 -57.43 -88.51 10.68
C GLU A 153 -57.98 -87.12 10.99
N SER A 154 -59.23 -87.02 11.44
CA SER A 154 -59.87 -85.75 11.81
C SER A 154 -59.19 -85.06 13.01
N GLU A 155 -58.81 -85.84 14.02
CA GLU A 155 -58.11 -85.32 15.21
C GLU A 155 -56.67 -84.88 14.88
N GLU A 156 -55.97 -85.58 13.98
CA GLU A 156 -54.66 -85.18 13.49
C GLU A 156 -54.72 -83.91 12.60
N ALA A 157 -55.71 -83.83 11.70
CA ALA A 157 -55.98 -82.63 10.92
C ALA A 157 -56.26 -81.41 11.81
N ARG A 158 -57.01 -81.59 12.91
CA ARG A 158 -57.28 -80.53 13.88
C ARG A 158 -56.00 -80.03 14.57
N ARG A 159 -55.11 -80.93 15.00
CA ARG A 159 -53.82 -80.57 15.62
C ARG A 159 -52.92 -79.78 14.66
N ILE A 160 -52.89 -80.17 13.37
CA ILE A 160 -52.13 -79.46 12.34
C ILE A 160 -52.71 -78.06 12.12
N GLN A 161 -54.03 -77.90 12.11
CA GLN A 161 -54.68 -76.60 11.96
C GLN A 161 -54.40 -75.67 13.14
N GLU A 162 -54.48 -76.19 14.37
CA GLU A 162 -54.23 -75.44 15.61
C GLU A 162 -52.76 -74.99 15.71
N THR A 163 -51.81 -75.84 15.32
CA THR A 163 -50.38 -75.50 15.23
C THR A 163 -50.14 -74.37 14.22
N LYS A 164 -50.71 -74.46 13.02
CA LYS A 164 -50.58 -73.43 11.98
C LYS A 164 -51.21 -72.09 12.39
N ALA A 165 -52.29 -72.11 13.17
CA ALA A 165 -52.90 -70.87 13.68
C ALA A 165 -51.93 -70.11 14.61
N ILE A 166 -51.21 -70.83 15.49
CA ILE A 166 -50.19 -70.24 16.38
C ILE A 166 -49.00 -69.69 15.58
N GLU A 167 -48.53 -70.40 14.56
CA GLU A 167 -47.46 -69.93 13.68
C GLU A 167 -47.84 -68.65 12.93
N VAL A 168 -49.07 -68.56 12.41
CA VAL A 168 -49.61 -67.36 11.75
C VAL A 168 -49.69 -66.19 12.73
N GLU A 169 -50.19 -66.39 13.96
CA GLU A 169 -50.28 -65.31 14.96
C GLU A 169 -48.89 -64.79 15.36
N SER A 170 -47.90 -65.69 15.51
CA SER A 170 -46.51 -65.30 15.81
C SER A 170 -45.86 -64.53 14.66
N SER A 171 -46.13 -64.94 13.41
CA SER A 171 -45.65 -64.29 12.21
C SER A 171 -46.26 -62.89 12.04
N GLN A 172 -47.56 -62.74 12.31
CA GLN A 172 -48.26 -61.44 12.27
C GLN A 172 -47.70 -60.45 13.31
N LYS A 173 -47.42 -60.91 14.54
CA LYS A 173 -46.76 -60.08 15.56
C LYS A 173 -45.35 -59.63 15.12
N THR A 174 -44.62 -60.51 14.45
CA THR A 174 -43.29 -60.20 13.91
C THR A 174 -43.36 -59.17 12.78
N ILE A 175 -44.30 -59.34 11.82
CA ILE A 175 -44.56 -58.39 10.73
C ILE A 175 -44.89 -57.00 11.29
N TYR A 176 -45.87 -56.89 12.19
CA TYR A 176 -46.25 -55.63 12.81
C TYR A 176 -45.09 -54.92 13.53
N THR A 177 -44.19 -55.70 14.16
CA THR A 177 -43.00 -55.15 14.83
C THR A 177 -41.98 -54.60 13.82
N LEU A 178 -41.78 -55.29 12.69
CA LEU A 178 -40.90 -54.86 11.60
C LEU A 178 -41.47 -53.63 10.86
N GLU A 179 -42.77 -53.61 10.57
CA GLU A 179 -43.45 -52.46 9.95
C GLU A 179 -43.23 -51.19 10.77
N LYS A 180 -43.42 -51.26 12.10
CA LYS A 180 -43.17 -50.13 13.00
C LYS A 180 -41.70 -49.69 13.05
N GLN A 181 -40.75 -50.61 12.89
CA GLN A 181 -39.33 -50.26 12.77
C GLN A 181 -39.02 -49.57 11.44
N VAL A 182 -39.64 -50.01 10.34
CA VAL A 182 -39.51 -49.38 9.02
C VAL A 182 -40.09 -47.96 9.02
N GLU A 183 -41.27 -47.73 9.63
CA GLU A 183 -41.83 -46.38 9.81
C GLU A 183 -40.90 -45.47 10.62
N GLY A 184 -40.31 -45.97 11.71
CA GLY A 184 -39.34 -45.23 12.51
C GLY A 184 -38.10 -44.80 11.70
N LEU A 185 -37.49 -45.74 10.98
CA LEU A 185 -36.33 -45.48 10.12
C LEU A 185 -36.66 -44.54 8.94
N GLN A 186 -37.87 -44.63 8.39
CA GLN A 186 -38.34 -43.69 7.37
C GLN A 186 -38.44 -42.26 7.93
N GLY A 187 -39.02 -42.08 9.12
CA GLY A 187 -39.09 -40.78 9.79
C GLY A 187 -37.72 -40.19 10.14
N GLU A 188 -36.78 -41.01 10.62
CA GLU A 188 -35.39 -40.60 10.85
C GLU A 188 -34.68 -40.16 9.55
N ASN A 189 -34.85 -40.93 8.47
CA ASN A 189 -34.25 -40.61 7.17
C ASN A 189 -34.84 -39.33 6.56
N GLU A 190 -36.17 -39.12 6.65
CA GLU A 190 -36.81 -37.86 6.22
C GLU A 190 -36.32 -36.64 6.99
N ASN A 191 -36.10 -36.78 8.31
CA ASN A 191 -35.56 -35.70 9.14
C ASN A 191 -34.10 -35.40 8.77
N THR A 192 -33.30 -36.44 8.49
CA THR A 192 -31.92 -36.30 8.01
C THR A 192 -31.86 -35.60 6.65
N ILE A 193 -32.71 -36.02 5.70
CA ILE A 193 -32.85 -35.38 4.38
C ILE A 193 -33.22 -33.90 4.52
N ARG A 194 -34.21 -33.56 5.37
CA ARG A 194 -34.60 -32.17 5.63
C ARG A 194 -33.47 -31.34 6.25
N SER A 195 -32.70 -31.92 7.18
CA SER A 195 -31.54 -31.26 7.79
C SER A 195 -30.45 -30.97 6.75
N LEU A 196 -30.08 -31.96 5.94
CA LEU A 196 -29.08 -31.82 4.89
C LEU A 196 -29.51 -30.83 3.80
N GLN A 197 -30.79 -30.83 3.41
CA GLN A 197 -31.35 -29.83 2.49
C GLN A 197 -31.26 -28.40 3.06
N HIS A 198 -31.50 -28.23 4.37
CA HIS A 198 -31.36 -26.92 5.02
C HIS A 198 -29.90 -26.46 5.08
N GLU A 199 -28.97 -27.33 5.48
CA GLU A 199 -27.53 -27.02 5.51
C GLU A 199 -27.00 -26.66 4.12
N LEU A 200 -27.38 -27.44 3.10
CA LEU A 200 -27.00 -27.20 1.71
C LEU A 200 -27.52 -25.83 1.23
N HIS A 201 -28.78 -25.49 1.53
CA HIS A 201 -29.33 -24.17 1.21
C HIS A 201 -28.58 -23.02 1.92
N VAL A 202 -28.22 -23.20 3.20
CA VAL A 202 -27.43 -22.20 3.94
C VAL A 202 -26.04 -22.03 3.34
N LEU A 203 -25.40 -23.11 2.89
CA LEU A 203 -24.10 -23.06 2.21
C LEU A 203 -24.18 -22.38 0.84
N GLU A 204 -25.22 -22.67 0.05
CA GLU A 204 -25.48 -21.98 -1.23
C GLU A 204 -25.61 -20.46 -1.04
N GLN A 205 -26.38 -20.02 -0.04
CA GLN A 205 -26.55 -18.59 0.26
C GLN A 205 -25.24 -17.93 0.72
N ARG A 206 -24.44 -18.62 1.54
CA ARG A 206 -23.10 -18.12 1.96
C ARG A 206 -22.16 -18.00 0.77
N PHE A 207 -22.06 -19.05 -0.05
CA PHE A 207 -21.20 -19.06 -1.24
C PHE A 207 -21.58 -17.93 -2.22
N LYS A 208 -22.88 -17.73 -2.45
CA LYS A 208 -23.38 -16.64 -3.30
C LYS A 208 -23.00 -15.26 -2.74
N LYS A 209 -23.15 -15.06 -1.43
CA LYS A 209 -22.74 -13.80 -0.77
C LYS A 209 -21.22 -13.57 -0.88
N GLU A 210 -20.41 -14.58 -0.58
CA GLU A 210 -18.95 -14.49 -0.71
C GLU A 210 -18.52 -14.19 -2.15
N GLN A 211 -19.22 -14.75 -3.14
CA GLN A 211 -19.01 -14.44 -4.56
C GLN A 211 -19.37 -12.98 -4.89
N GLU A 212 -20.49 -12.47 -4.40
CA GLU A 212 -20.92 -11.07 -4.57
C GLU A 212 -19.94 -10.08 -3.89
N ASP A 213 -19.52 -10.37 -2.66
CA ASP A 213 -18.53 -9.58 -1.91
C ASP A 213 -17.16 -9.60 -2.62
N ALA A 214 -16.73 -10.73 -3.16
CA ALA A 214 -15.49 -10.85 -3.94
C ALA A 214 -15.55 -10.04 -5.25
N ILE A 215 -16.67 -10.11 -6.00
CA ILE A 215 -16.88 -9.32 -7.22
C ILE A 215 -16.87 -7.82 -6.90
N SER A 216 -17.52 -7.41 -5.81
CA SER A 216 -17.51 -6.03 -5.33
C SER A 216 -16.08 -5.53 -5.04
N ASN A 217 -15.30 -6.32 -4.32
CA ASN A 217 -13.92 -5.98 -3.97
C ASN A 217 -12.99 -5.93 -5.21
N VAL A 218 -13.13 -6.85 -6.16
CA VAL A 218 -12.40 -6.83 -7.44
C VAL A 218 -12.73 -5.56 -8.24
N ASN A 219 -14.00 -5.15 -8.30
CA ASN A 219 -14.40 -3.91 -8.97
C ASN A 219 -13.84 -2.66 -8.26
N LYS A 220 -13.82 -2.64 -6.92
CA LYS A 220 -13.19 -1.56 -6.14
C LYS A 220 -11.71 -1.43 -6.45
N LEU A 221 -10.95 -2.53 -6.37
CA LEU A 221 -9.52 -2.56 -6.70
C LEU A 221 -9.24 -2.18 -8.16
N LYS A 222 -10.12 -2.56 -9.09
CA LYS A 222 -10.03 -2.16 -10.50
C LYS A 222 -10.18 -0.64 -10.67
N ASN A 223 -11.13 -0.02 -9.96
CA ASN A 223 -11.34 1.42 -10.01
C ASN A 223 -10.20 2.19 -9.33
N GLU A 224 -9.71 1.73 -8.17
CA GLU A 224 -8.53 2.31 -7.50
C GLU A 224 -7.28 2.23 -8.38
N LYS A 225 -7.06 1.10 -9.06
CA LYS A 225 -5.99 0.94 -10.04
C LYS A 225 -6.15 1.89 -11.23
N GLN A 226 -7.37 2.09 -11.74
CA GLN A 226 -7.61 3.01 -12.85
C GLN A 226 -7.32 4.47 -12.44
N LEU A 227 -7.81 4.91 -11.29
CA LEU A 227 -7.51 6.25 -10.75
C LEU A 227 -6.00 6.49 -10.56
N ALA A 228 -5.26 5.47 -10.10
CA ALA A 228 -3.81 5.54 -10.00
C ALA A 228 -3.13 5.67 -11.38
N ILE A 229 -3.58 4.91 -12.38
CA ILE A 229 -3.10 5.02 -13.76
C ILE A 229 -3.36 6.42 -14.30
N ASP A 230 -4.58 6.94 -14.17
CA ASP A 230 -4.97 8.26 -14.69
C ASP A 230 -4.12 9.37 -14.05
N HIS A 231 -3.90 9.31 -12.73
CA HIS A 231 -3.02 10.23 -12.01
C HIS A 231 -1.56 10.17 -12.50
N TYR A 232 -0.99 8.97 -12.67
CA TYR A 232 0.37 8.85 -13.21
C TYR A 232 0.46 9.31 -14.67
N THR A 233 -0.57 9.07 -15.50
CA THR A 233 -0.64 9.58 -16.87
C THR A 233 -0.64 11.11 -16.90
N GLN A 234 -1.40 11.77 -16.02
CA GLN A 234 -1.37 13.24 -15.90
C GLN A 234 0.01 13.76 -15.44
N GLN A 235 0.67 13.09 -14.48
CA GLN A 235 2.03 13.47 -14.08
C GLN A 235 3.05 13.34 -15.22
N VAL A 236 2.96 12.28 -16.03
CA VAL A 236 3.82 12.09 -17.20
C VAL A 236 3.58 13.18 -18.23
N GLN A 237 2.33 13.47 -18.58
CA GLN A 237 1.98 14.56 -19.51
C GLN A 237 2.48 15.94 -19.03
N SER A 238 2.36 16.23 -17.74
CA SER A 238 2.90 17.47 -17.15
C SER A 238 4.43 17.55 -17.30
N ARG A 239 5.13 16.44 -17.03
CA ARG A 239 6.58 16.36 -17.20
C ARG A 239 7.03 16.46 -18.66
N ASP A 240 6.31 15.86 -19.60
CA ASP A 240 6.62 15.99 -21.03
C ASP A 240 6.46 17.45 -21.50
N ASN A 241 5.46 18.18 -21.00
CA ASN A 241 5.28 19.61 -21.28
C ASN A 241 6.44 20.44 -20.71
N ASP A 242 6.89 20.17 -19.48
CA ASP A 242 8.06 20.83 -18.89
C ASP A 242 9.35 20.51 -19.68
N ILE A 243 9.54 19.26 -20.13
CA ILE A 243 10.66 18.85 -20.98
C ILE A 243 10.63 19.60 -22.32
N GLN A 244 9.45 19.74 -22.95
CA GLN A 244 9.30 20.53 -24.18
C GLN A 244 9.66 22.00 -23.97
N ARG A 245 9.20 22.62 -22.86
CA ARG A 245 9.54 24.01 -22.51
C ARG A 245 11.06 24.19 -22.30
N LEU A 246 11.68 23.30 -21.52
CA LEU A 246 13.13 23.32 -21.26
C LEU A 246 13.95 23.12 -22.54
N ASN A 247 13.53 22.21 -23.42
CA ASN A 247 14.17 22.02 -24.72
C ASN A 247 14.06 23.25 -25.62
N GLY A 248 12.94 24.00 -25.56
CA GLY A 248 12.80 25.30 -26.21
C GLY A 248 13.80 26.32 -25.69
N GLN A 249 13.94 26.44 -24.37
CA GLN A 249 14.92 27.34 -23.74
C GLN A 249 16.37 26.96 -24.09
N ILE A 250 16.70 25.66 -24.12
CA ILE A 250 18.03 25.17 -24.53
C ILE A 250 18.34 25.56 -25.97
N ARG A 251 17.39 25.45 -26.90
CA ARG A 251 17.58 25.90 -28.30
C ARG A 251 17.86 27.40 -28.38
N GLN A 252 17.04 28.21 -27.72
CA GLN A 252 17.22 29.67 -27.72
C GLN A 252 18.57 30.10 -27.11
N LEU A 253 19.00 29.45 -26.01
CA LEU A 253 20.31 29.70 -25.42
C LEU A 253 21.46 29.25 -26.34
N SER A 254 21.30 28.13 -27.05
CA SER A 254 22.27 27.63 -28.04
C SER A 254 22.40 28.59 -29.24
N GLU A 255 21.28 29.14 -29.73
CA GLU A 255 21.24 30.13 -30.82
C GLU A 255 21.91 31.44 -30.38
N ASN A 256 21.58 31.94 -29.17
CA ASN A 256 22.23 33.13 -28.60
C ASN A 256 23.74 32.91 -28.42
N SER A 257 24.17 31.75 -27.92
CA SER A 257 25.59 31.40 -27.76
C SER A 257 26.33 31.42 -29.10
N ALA A 258 25.72 30.86 -30.16
CA ALA A 258 26.31 30.89 -31.50
C ALA A 258 26.43 32.32 -32.06
N GLN A 259 25.46 33.19 -31.80
CA GLN A 259 25.54 34.62 -32.17
C GLN A 259 26.68 35.34 -31.43
N TYR A 260 26.81 35.13 -30.11
CA TYR A 260 27.92 35.70 -29.33
C TYR A 260 29.28 35.18 -29.79
N GLU A 261 29.40 33.89 -30.12
CA GLU A 261 30.63 33.35 -30.70
C GLU A 261 30.98 33.98 -32.05
N GLN A 262 29.99 34.21 -32.92
CA GLN A 262 30.20 34.87 -34.21
C GLN A 262 30.66 36.32 -34.02
N PHE A 263 30.01 37.07 -33.13
CA PHE A 263 30.40 38.44 -32.79
C PHE A 263 31.83 38.52 -32.23
N CYS A 264 32.19 37.61 -31.31
CA CYS A 264 33.55 37.52 -30.77
C CYS A 264 34.60 37.23 -31.86
N ARG A 265 34.30 36.40 -32.86
CA ARG A 265 35.20 36.16 -34.00
C ARG A 265 35.38 37.40 -34.86
N GLN A 266 34.30 38.10 -35.21
CA GLN A 266 34.36 39.34 -35.97
C GLN A 266 35.21 40.40 -35.26
N MET A 267 34.98 40.61 -33.96
CA MET A 267 35.77 41.56 -33.15
C MET A 267 37.25 41.15 -33.04
N GLN A 268 37.56 39.85 -33.02
CA GLN A 268 38.96 39.36 -33.07
C GLN A 268 39.62 39.61 -34.43
N GLU A 269 38.91 39.43 -35.54
CA GLU A 269 39.39 39.72 -36.90
C GLU A 269 39.64 41.23 -37.09
N GLU A 270 38.73 42.09 -36.62
CA GLU A 270 38.93 43.55 -36.59
C GLU A 270 40.12 43.95 -35.74
N MET A 271 40.26 43.40 -34.53
CA MET A 271 41.41 43.65 -33.65
C MET A 271 42.74 43.22 -34.29
N GLN A 272 42.77 42.09 -35.02
CA GLN A 272 43.94 41.67 -35.78
C GLN A 272 44.26 42.64 -36.93
N SER A 273 43.25 43.09 -37.67
CA SER A 273 43.39 44.10 -38.72
C SER A 273 43.98 45.41 -38.18
N PHE A 274 43.41 45.94 -37.10
CA PHE A 274 43.92 47.15 -36.42
C PHE A 274 45.35 46.96 -35.90
N LYS A 275 45.68 45.78 -35.34
CA LYS A 275 47.05 45.48 -34.89
C LYS A 275 48.05 45.50 -36.05
N SER A 276 47.70 44.90 -37.19
CA SER A 276 48.54 44.93 -38.39
C SER A 276 48.63 46.32 -39.02
N GLU A 277 47.59 47.17 -38.92
CA GLU A 277 47.71 48.57 -39.32
C GLU A 277 48.63 49.35 -38.37
N LEU A 278 48.48 49.18 -37.06
CA LEU A 278 49.34 49.82 -36.05
C LEU A 278 50.83 49.47 -36.30
N GLU A 279 51.14 48.20 -36.53
CA GLU A 279 52.48 47.72 -36.87
C GLU A 279 53.02 48.36 -38.17
N ARG A 280 52.18 48.55 -39.20
CA ARG A 280 52.57 49.28 -40.41
C ARG A 280 52.84 50.77 -40.14
N LYS A 281 52.02 51.43 -39.30
CA LYS A 281 52.24 52.83 -38.90
C LYS A 281 53.52 52.98 -38.07
N GLU A 282 53.78 52.07 -37.15
CA GLU A 282 54.99 52.03 -36.32
C GLU A 282 56.25 51.87 -37.17
N ASN A 283 56.26 50.89 -38.09
CA ASN A 283 57.36 50.72 -39.05
C ASN A 283 57.58 51.97 -39.91
N THR A 284 56.49 52.60 -40.39
CA THR A 284 56.56 53.85 -41.16
C THR A 284 57.16 54.99 -40.32
N LEU A 285 56.71 55.13 -39.07
CA LEU A 285 57.20 56.15 -38.15
C LEU A 285 58.68 55.92 -37.79
N GLN A 286 59.11 54.66 -37.62
CA GLN A 286 60.51 54.31 -37.41
C GLN A 286 61.38 54.67 -38.63
N THR A 287 60.88 54.51 -39.86
CA THR A 287 61.56 54.97 -41.08
C THR A 287 61.66 56.48 -41.14
N VAL A 288 60.58 57.22 -40.84
CA VAL A 288 60.59 58.68 -40.80
C VAL A 288 61.52 59.22 -39.70
N VAL A 289 61.57 58.55 -38.54
CA VAL A 289 62.53 58.85 -37.46
C VAL A 289 63.97 58.67 -37.95
N LYS A 290 64.30 57.57 -38.61
CA LYS A 290 65.64 57.36 -39.20
C LYS A 290 65.99 58.45 -40.21
N GLN A 291 65.09 58.75 -41.15
CA GLN A 291 65.31 59.82 -42.15
C GLN A 291 65.50 61.19 -41.52
N ARG A 292 64.72 61.53 -40.49
CA ARG A 292 64.86 62.78 -39.72
C ARG A 292 66.18 62.82 -38.96
N ASP A 293 66.61 61.71 -38.40
CA ASP A 293 67.86 61.64 -37.62
C ASP A 293 69.08 61.67 -38.56
N GLU A 294 69.00 61.03 -39.74
CA GLU A 294 69.95 61.17 -40.85
C GLU A 294 70.02 62.63 -41.34
N GLU A 295 68.88 63.26 -41.63
CA GLU A 295 68.80 64.68 -42.02
C GLU A 295 69.35 65.60 -40.91
N ARG A 296 69.13 65.26 -39.64
CA ARG A 296 69.70 65.98 -38.49
C ARG A 296 71.21 65.81 -38.43
N THR A 297 71.77 64.61 -38.69
CA THR A 297 73.22 64.43 -38.77
C THR A 297 73.81 65.18 -39.96
N LEU A 298 73.15 65.17 -41.13
CA LEU A 298 73.59 65.93 -42.31
C LEU A 298 73.60 67.43 -42.02
N LYS A 299 72.52 67.97 -41.44
CA LYS A 299 72.43 69.38 -41.03
C LYS A 299 73.44 69.73 -39.94
N GLU A 300 73.74 68.82 -39.03
CA GLU A 300 74.73 69.06 -37.98
C GLU A 300 76.16 69.01 -38.53
N ASP A 301 76.45 68.16 -39.52
CA ASP A 301 77.74 68.14 -40.21
C ASP A 301 77.90 69.31 -41.19
N GLU A 302 76.82 69.74 -41.87
CA GLU A 302 76.79 71.03 -42.60
C GLU A 302 77.00 72.21 -41.65
N ARG A 303 76.37 72.20 -40.45
CA ARG A 303 76.61 73.19 -39.40
C ARG A 303 78.06 73.14 -38.92
N LYS A 304 78.64 71.97 -38.65
CA LYS A 304 80.07 71.86 -38.28
C LYS A 304 80.98 72.35 -39.38
N GLN A 305 80.76 72.02 -40.65
CA GLN A 305 81.57 72.54 -41.76
C GLN A 305 81.42 74.05 -41.92
N LYS A 306 80.19 74.56 -41.78
CA LYS A 306 79.89 76.00 -41.76
C LYS A 306 80.55 76.69 -40.56
N ASP A 307 80.50 76.10 -39.38
CA ASP A 307 81.02 76.62 -38.13
C ASP A 307 82.54 76.45 -38.04
N GLU A 308 83.15 75.46 -38.69
CA GLU A 308 84.60 75.36 -38.90
C GLU A 308 85.08 76.40 -39.90
N ALA A 309 84.33 76.65 -40.99
CA ALA A 309 84.61 77.74 -41.91
C ALA A 309 84.45 79.11 -41.22
N LEU A 310 83.38 79.29 -40.45
CA LEU A 310 83.13 80.46 -39.61
C LEU A 310 84.16 80.59 -38.49
N THR A 311 84.67 79.50 -37.91
CA THR A 311 85.70 79.53 -36.85
C THR A 311 87.08 79.75 -37.43
N ARG A 312 87.39 79.28 -38.64
CA ARG A 312 88.61 79.70 -39.36
C ARG A 312 88.52 81.19 -39.70
N LEU A 313 87.41 81.66 -40.25
CA LEU A 313 87.18 83.08 -40.54
C LEU A 313 87.16 83.95 -39.25
N SER A 314 86.58 83.45 -38.15
CA SER A 314 86.43 84.15 -36.87
C SER A 314 87.61 83.98 -35.92
N ALA A 315 88.51 83.02 -36.14
CA ALA A 315 89.84 83.01 -35.54
C ALA A 315 90.72 84.03 -36.28
N ILE A 316 90.73 84.00 -37.61
CA ILE A 316 91.46 84.97 -38.45
C ILE A 316 90.98 86.43 -38.22
N ALA A 317 89.68 86.63 -37.96
CA ALA A 317 89.12 87.93 -37.59
C ALA A 317 89.14 88.21 -36.07
N GLY A 318 88.97 87.19 -35.23
CA GLY A 318 88.87 87.30 -33.77
C GLY A 318 90.21 87.50 -33.08
N ASP A 319 91.28 86.84 -33.52
CA ASP A 319 92.65 87.13 -33.05
C ASP A 319 93.09 88.55 -33.42
N ARG A 320 92.42 89.18 -34.41
CA ARG A 320 92.59 90.60 -34.75
C ARG A 320 91.66 91.55 -33.99
N LEU A 321 90.74 91.06 -33.16
CA LEU A 321 89.71 91.85 -32.47
C LEU A 321 89.61 91.62 -30.94
N ARG A 322 90.27 90.58 -30.39
CA ARG A 322 90.08 90.14 -28.99
C ARG A 322 91.07 90.69 -27.96
N ASN A 323 92.12 91.42 -28.36
CA ASN A 323 92.96 92.13 -27.40
C ASN A 323 92.28 93.43 -26.95
N ASN A 324 92.02 93.56 -25.64
CA ASN A 324 91.46 94.74 -24.96
C ASN A 324 90.05 95.20 -25.39
N ASN A 325 89.08 94.29 -25.55
CA ASN A 325 87.67 94.69 -25.78
C ASN A 325 86.65 93.90 -24.94
N PRO A 326 86.15 94.45 -23.81
CA PRO A 326 85.18 93.79 -22.92
C PRO A 326 83.81 93.47 -23.56
N GLY A 327 83.49 94.03 -24.72
CA GLY A 327 82.18 93.88 -25.37
C GLY A 327 81.94 92.57 -26.13
N ILE A 328 82.90 91.65 -26.19
CA ILE A 328 82.79 90.38 -26.95
C ILE A 328 82.70 89.19 -25.99
N THR A 329 81.47 88.83 -25.61
CA THR A 329 81.19 87.75 -24.65
C THR A 329 81.53 86.36 -25.20
N ASP A 330 82.15 85.52 -24.38
CA ASP A 330 82.30 84.09 -24.67
C ASP A 330 80.96 83.35 -24.47
N LEU A 331 80.37 82.88 -25.56
CA LEU A 331 79.10 82.15 -25.54
C LEU A 331 79.22 80.71 -25.00
N SER A 332 80.45 80.18 -24.88
CA SER A 332 80.71 78.84 -24.35
C SER A 332 80.76 78.77 -22.82
N ASP A 333 80.94 79.91 -22.13
CA ASP A 333 80.91 79.96 -20.67
C ASP A 333 79.47 79.81 -20.13
N PRO A 334 79.14 78.74 -19.37
CA PRO A 334 77.81 78.53 -18.78
C PRO A 334 77.52 79.50 -17.62
N ASN A 335 78.55 80.19 -17.14
CA ASN A 335 78.54 81.16 -16.04
C ASN A 335 78.86 82.57 -16.56
N ARG A 336 78.65 82.86 -17.85
CA ARG A 336 78.73 84.23 -18.39
C ARG A 336 77.68 85.16 -17.74
N PRO A 337 77.94 86.47 -17.62
CA PRO A 337 77.03 87.42 -16.95
C PRO A 337 75.56 87.33 -17.37
N MET A 338 75.25 87.27 -18.68
CA MET A 338 73.86 87.10 -19.16
C MET A 338 73.17 85.82 -18.65
N LYS A 339 73.90 84.71 -18.49
CA LYS A 339 73.32 83.45 -18.01
C LYS A 339 73.22 83.41 -16.48
N ILE A 340 74.06 84.17 -15.78
CA ILE A 340 73.88 84.47 -14.35
C ILE A 340 72.63 85.33 -14.15
N ALA A 341 72.45 86.38 -14.96
CA ALA A 341 71.29 87.26 -14.97
C ALA A 341 69.95 86.54 -15.18
N GLU A 342 69.89 85.60 -16.14
CA GLU A 342 68.73 84.72 -16.33
C GLU A 342 68.42 83.91 -15.06
N LYS A 343 69.40 83.17 -14.52
CA LYS A 343 69.24 82.35 -13.29
C LYS A 343 68.90 83.18 -12.05
N PHE A 344 69.43 84.40 -11.97
CA PHE A 344 69.15 85.33 -10.89
C PHE A 344 67.71 85.85 -10.93
N THR A 345 67.14 86.00 -12.11
CA THR A 345 65.70 86.34 -12.27
C THR A 345 64.83 85.14 -11.93
N GLU A 346 65.22 83.94 -12.37
CA GLU A 346 64.55 82.69 -12.03
C GLU A 346 64.51 82.43 -10.51
N MET A 347 65.54 82.86 -9.77
CA MET A 347 65.56 82.84 -8.30
C MET A 347 64.56 83.83 -7.66
N TYR A 348 64.27 84.96 -8.31
CA TYR A 348 63.22 85.89 -7.85
C TYR A 348 61.81 85.36 -8.15
N ASP A 349 61.60 84.77 -9.32
CA ASP A 349 60.27 84.30 -9.71
C ASP A 349 59.87 83.03 -8.95
N ASN A 350 60.82 82.11 -8.68
CA ASN A 350 60.58 80.85 -7.98
C ASN A 350 60.98 80.89 -6.49
N ASP A 351 62.28 80.90 -6.20
CA ASP A 351 62.81 80.59 -4.86
C ASP A 351 62.51 81.68 -3.82
N TRP A 352 62.45 82.93 -4.25
CA TRP A 352 62.07 84.07 -3.42
C TRP A 352 60.58 84.01 -3.05
N THR A 353 59.70 83.63 -3.98
CA THR A 353 58.25 83.44 -3.71
C THR A 353 58.04 82.32 -2.70
N ASP A 354 58.64 81.14 -2.93
CA ASP A 354 58.58 79.99 -2.00
C ASP A 354 59.05 80.39 -0.57
N SER A 355 60.11 81.20 -0.49
CA SER A 355 60.71 81.62 0.78
C SER A 355 59.95 82.78 1.45
N MET A 356 59.22 83.58 0.68
CA MET A 356 58.34 84.63 1.18
C MET A 356 57.14 84.00 1.91
N GLU A 357 56.48 83.02 1.28
CA GLU A 357 55.39 82.25 1.91
C GLU A 357 55.88 81.55 3.19
N ALA A 358 57.05 80.90 3.14
CA ALA A 358 57.62 80.20 4.29
C ALA A 358 58.06 81.13 5.46
N LEU A 359 58.25 82.43 5.22
CA LEU A 359 58.49 83.42 6.28
C LEU A 359 57.18 84.02 6.81
N GLU A 360 56.15 84.20 5.97
CA GLU A 360 54.81 84.63 6.41
C GLU A 360 54.16 83.59 7.34
N ASP A 361 54.42 82.28 7.11
CA ASP A 361 54.06 81.18 8.01
C ASP A 361 54.70 81.27 9.42
N LEU A 362 55.69 82.15 9.63
CA LEU A 362 56.31 82.45 10.93
C LEU A 362 55.71 83.70 11.62
N ASP A 363 54.50 84.11 11.24
CA ASP A 363 53.81 85.33 11.72
C ASP A 363 54.59 86.65 11.44
N LEU A 364 55.49 86.64 10.44
CA LEU A 364 56.22 87.82 10.00
C LEU A 364 55.39 88.63 8.98
N GLY A 365 55.44 89.96 9.08
CA GLY A 365 54.76 90.83 8.12
C GLY A 365 55.54 90.99 6.81
N GLU A 366 54.83 91.18 5.69
CA GLU A 366 55.36 91.31 4.32
C GLU A 366 56.68 92.13 4.24
N GLU A 367 56.71 93.34 4.80
CA GLU A 367 57.90 94.21 4.77
C GLU A 367 59.12 93.61 5.50
N GLU A 368 58.90 92.83 6.57
CA GLU A 368 59.97 92.17 7.33
C GLU A 368 60.47 90.91 6.62
N CYS A 369 59.56 90.12 6.02
CA CYS A 369 59.93 89.00 5.14
C CYS A 369 60.83 89.47 3.99
N VAL A 370 60.43 90.55 3.30
CA VAL A 370 61.21 91.15 2.22
C VAL A 370 62.61 91.57 2.70
N LYS A 371 62.72 92.21 3.88
CA LYS A 371 64.02 92.61 4.45
C LYS A 371 64.91 91.41 4.77
N ILE A 372 64.35 90.33 5.31
CA ILE A 372 65.11 89.10 5.62
C ILE A 372 65.65 88.46 4.33
N LEU A 373 64.81 88.31 3.30
CA LEU A 373 65.22 87.77 2.00
C LEU A 373 66.27 88.66 1.32
N LEU A 374 66.10 89.98 1.39
CA LEU A 374 67.09 90.93 0.90
C LEU A 374 68.43 90.80 1.65
N HIS A 375 68.41 90.71 2.99
CA HIS A 375 69.63 90.53 3.79
C HIS A 375 70.37 89.24 3.43
N PHE A 376 69.67 88.12 3.24
CA PHE A 376 70.31 86.87 2.80
C PHE A 376 71.05 87.04 1.47
N LEU A 377 70.47 87.80 0.54
CA LEU A 377 71.08 88.08 -0.75
C LEU A 377 72.26 89.06 -0.66
N THR A 378 72.09 90.20 0.01
CA THR A 378 73.11 91.25 0.10
C THR A 378 74.31 90.79 0.93
N ASP A 379 74.08 90.23 2.12
CA ASP A 379 75.16 89.77 3.01
C ASP A 379 75.91 88.58 2.36
N SER A 380 75.22 87.70 1.60
CA SER A 380 75.88 86.64 0.80
C SER A 380 76.75 87.22 -0.31
N TYR A 381 76.30 88.27 -1.01
CA TYR A 381 77.05 88.92 -2.07
C TYR A 381 78.29 89.65 -1.56
N GLU A 382 78.16 90.39 -0.46
CA GLU A 382 79.29 91.06 0.20
C GLU A 382 80.33 90.07 0.72
N GLU A 383 79.90 89.02 1.45
CA GLU A 383 80.81 88.02 2.01
C GLU A 383 81.47 87.17 0.90
N CYS A 384 80.77 86.83 -0.18
CA CYS A 384 81.41 86.21 -1.34
C CYS A 384 82.46 87.13 -1.98
N GLY A 385 82.19 88.44 -2.08
CA GLY A 385 83.16 89.42 -2.58
C GLY A 385 84.40 89.51 -1.70
N ARG A 386 84.21 89.56 -0.38
CA ARG A 386 85.29 89.52 0.61
C ARG A 386 86.14 88.26 0.49
N LEU A 387 85.50 87.10 0.30
CA LEU A 387 86.17 85.80 0.16
C LEU A 387 86.89 85.64 -1.19
N VAL A 388 86.39 86.22 -2.28
CA VAL A 388 87.11 86.28 -3.57
C VAL A 388 88.35 87.18 -3.43
N ALA A 389 88.25 88.34 -2.79
CA ALA A 389 89.39 89.21 -2.53
C ALA A 389 90.44 88.56 -1.60
N GLU A 390 90.00 87.80 -0.59
CA GLU A 390 90.87 87.02 0.29
C GLU A 390 91.56 85.88 -0.48
N LEU A 391 90.83 85.17 -1.34
CA LEU A 391 91.38 84.14 -2.23
C LEU A 391 92.42 84.73 -3.18
N ASP A 392 92.18 85.91 -3.75
CA ASP A 392 93.14 86.59 -4.61
C ASP A 392 94.39 87.04 -3.86
N SER A 393 94.23 87.57 -2.64
CA SER A 393 95.36 87.87 -1.75
C SER A 393 96.18 86.63 -1.43
N HIS A 394 95.53 85.49 -1.18
CA HIS A 394 96.22 84.21 -0.91
C HIS A 394 96.90 83.62 -2.13
N ILE A 395 96.28 83.67 -3.33
CA ILE A 395 96.92 83.24 -4.57
C ILE A 395 98.12 84.14 -4.88
N LEU A 396 97.96 85.46 -4.76
CA LEU A 396 99.04 86.42 -4.99
C LEU A 396 100.21 86.18 -4.01
N LYS A 397 99.92 85.99 -2.72
CA LYS A 397 100.92 85.61 -1.71
C LYS A 397 101.60 84.29 -2.05
N ALA A 398 100.86 83.25 -2.42
CA ALA A 398 101.45 81.95 -2.78
C ALA A 398 102.37 82.04 -4.02
N VAL A 399 102.01 82.87 -5.00
CA VAL A 399 102.80 83.09 -6.23
C VAL A 399 104.05 83.95 -5.95
N ILE A 400 103.95 84.97 -5.10
CA ILE A 400 105.09 85.86 -4.77
C ILE A 400 106.04 85.22 -3.75
N ILE A 401 105.53 84.54 -2.72
CA ILE A 401 106.33 83.98 -1.62
C ILE A 401 107.14 82.73 -2.04
N SER A 402 106.84 82.11 -3.17
CA SER A 402 107.74 81.11 -3.80
C SER A 402 109.10 81.69 -4.23
N GLY A 403 109.37 82.98 -4.03
CA GLY A 403 110.63 83.63 -4.36
C GLY A 403 111.17 84.63 -3.34
N CYS A 404 111.10 84.37 -2.03
CA CYS A 404 112.12 84.82 -1.04
C CYS A 404 111.81 84.37 0.40
N GLU A 405 112.71 83.60 1.00
CA GLU A 405 112.91 83.64 2.46
C GLU A 405 113.80 84.85 2.79
N GLN A 406 113.34 85.76 3.66
CA GLN A 406 114.13 86.31 4.78
C GLN A 406 113.33 87.27 5.66
N ASP A 407 113.72 87.32 6.93
CA ASP A 407 113.09 88.09 7.99
C ASP A 407 113.11 89.61 7.74
N THR A 408 112.15 90.31 8.34
CA THR A 408 112.48 91.38 9.31
C THR A 408 111.26 91.73 10.16
N ASN A 409 111.49 92.01 11.44
CA ASN A 409 110.50 92.68 12.28
C ASN A 409 110.38 94.14 11.83
N GLU A 410 109.19 94.71 11.81
CA GLU A 410 108.91 95.97 12.52
C GLU A 410 107.41 96.31 12.54
N SER A 411 107.00 97.03 13.59
CA SER A 411 105.62 97.44 13.84
C SER A 411 105.20 98.63 12.97
N GLY A 412 103.97 98.62 12.46
CA GLY A 412 103.38 99.82 11.87
C GLY A 412 101.95 99.62 11.37
N ASP A 413 101.02 100.40 11.90
CA ASP A 413 99.69 100.59 11.29
C ASP A 413 99.86 101.19 9.89
N ASN A 414 99.72 100.35 8.85
CA ASN A 414 99.48 100.80 7.48
C ASN A 414 98.69 99.74 6.74
N LYS A 415 97.55 100.14 6.17
CA LYS A 415 96.77 99.31 5.24
C LYS A 415 97.67 98.95 4.04
N PRO A 416 97.65 97.70 3.54
CA PRO A 416 98.32 97.38 2.27
C PRO A 416 97.65 98.22 1.16
N GLN A 417 98.41 99.14 0.55
CA GLN A 417 97.99 99.78 -0.71
C GLN A 417 98.16 98.78 -1.85
N ASP A 418 97.31 98.91 -2.87
CA ASP A 418 97.19 97.97 -4.00
C ASP A 418 98.54 97.70 -4.69
N GLN A 419 99.07 96.49 -4.49
CA GLN A 419 100.17 95.98 -5.30
C GLN A 419 99.58 95.52 -6.64
N ASN A 420 99.90 96.28 -7.68
CA ASN A 420 99.33 96.12 -9.01
C ASN A 420 99.65 94.73 -9.59
N ILE A 421 98.63 93.87 -9.77
CA ILE A 421 98.80 92.48 -10.19
C ILE A 421 99.32 92.44 -11.65
N PRO A 422 100.39 91.69 -11.95
CA PRO A 422 100.89 91.55 -13.33
C PRO A 422 99.81 91.02 -14.28
N ALA A 423 99.65 91.69 -15.43
CA ALA A 423 98.56 91.41 -16.36
C ALA A 423 98.59 89.97 -16.92
N GLU A 424 99.77 89.35 -17.00
CA GLU A 424 99.95 87.96 -17.41
C GLU A 424 99.36 86.96 -16.40
N LEU A 425 99.32 87.30 -15.10
CA LEU A 425 98.81 86.42 -14.03
C LEU A 425 97.29 86.54 -13.84
N LEU A 426 96.69 87.67 -14.22
CA LEU A 426 95.24 87.89 -14.11
C LEU A 426 94.42 86.81 -14.82
N LYS A 427 94.85 86.33 -16.00
CA LYS A 427 94.09 85.32 -16.76
C LYS A 427 94.15 83.92 -16.12
N PRO A 428 95.34 83.35 -15.79
CA PRO A 428 95.42 82.11 -15.02
C PRO A 428 94.66 82.14 -13.68
N MET A 429 94.66 83.26 -12.96
CA MET A 429 93.89 83.42 -11.72
C MET A 429 92.38 83.31 -11.96
N LYS A 430 91.84 83.99 -12.98
CA LYS A 430 90.42 83.89 -13.37
C LYS A 430 90.02 82.47 -13.75
N ASP A 431 90.83 81.81 -14.58
CA ASP A 431 90.59 80.44 -15.02
C ASP A 431 90.60 79.45 -13.83
N LEU A 432 91.44 79.70 -12.82
CA LEU A 432 91.47 78.92 -11.57
C LEU A 432 90.21 79.16 -10.71
N ARG A 433 89.77 80.40 -10.53
CA ARG A 433 88.51 80.72 -9.82
C ARG A 433 87.31 80.01 -10.48
N LYS A 434 87.21 80.10 -11.81
CA LYS A 434 86.14 79.46 -12.58
C LYS A 434 86.19 77.92 -12.47
N LYS A 435 87.37 77.29 -12.58
CA LYS A 435 87.54 75.83 -12.39
C LYS A 435 87.21 75.34 -10.98
N LEU A 436 87.43 76.15 -9.94
CA LEU A 436 87.15 75.79 -8.55
C LEU A 436 85.72 76.15 -8.09
N THR A 437 84.86 76.66 -8.99
CA THR A 437 83.54 77.21 -8.64
C THR A 437 82.64 76.18 -7.94
N GLU A 438 82.48 74.98 -8.49
CA GLU A 438 81.61 73.94 -7.90
C GLU A 438 82.07 73.55 -6.48
N ASN A 439 83.37 73.26 -6.33
CA ASN A 439 84.00 72.91 -5.05
C ASN A 439 83.95 74.04 -4.01
N ASN A 440 83.93 75.30 -4.44
CA ASN A 440 83.87 76.45 -3.54
C ASN A 440 82.43 76.74 -3.13
N VAL A 441 81.47 76.72 -4.06
CA VAL A 441 80.04 76.89 -3.74
C VAL A 441 79.57 75.87 -2.71
N GLU A 442 79.93 74.59 -2.85
CA GLU A 442 79.57 73.55 -1.88
C GLU A 442 80.12 73.82 -0.47
N LYS A 443 81.34 74.37 -0.36
CA LYS A 443 81.96 74.75 0.92
C LYS A 443 81.36 76.02 1.51
N LEU A 444 80.93 76.97 0.67
CA LEU A 444 80.33 78.23 1.08
C LEU A 444 78.90 78.01 1.58
N GLN A 445 78.10 77.22 0.86
CA GLN A 445 76.74 76.84 1.28
C GLN A 445 76.72 76.12 2.64
N LYS A 446 77.83 75.47 3.05
CA LYS A 446 78.00 74.83 4.37
C LYS A 446 78.51 75.77 5.48
N LYS A 447 78.97 76.98 5.16
CA LYS A 447 79.65 77.89 6.12
C LYS A 447 79.01 79.26 6.25
N LEU A 448 78.46 79.80 5.17
CA LEU A 448 77.86 81.13 5.15
C LEU A 448 76.52 81.20 5.90
N PRO A 449 75.65 80.17 5.97
CA PRO A 449 74.45 80.22 6.81
C PRO A 449 74.78 80.58 8.27
N ASP A 450 75.74 79.89 8.90
CA ASP A 450 76.24 80.19 10.26
C ASP A 450 76.79 81.61 10.45
N TYR A 451 77.20 82.27 9.37
CA TYR A 451 77.66 83.67 9.37
C TYR A 451 76.47 84.63 9.27
N LEU A 452 75.54 84.36 8.35
CA LEU A 452 74.32 85.16 8.13
C LEU A 452 73.42 85.21 9.37
N MET A 453 73.37 84.14 10.19
CA MET A 453 72.69 84.19 11.50
C MET A 453 73.27 85.27 12.43
N LYS A 454 74.60 85.42 12.42
CA LYS A 454 75.35 86.27 13.35
C LYS A 454 75.40 87.73 12.93
N THR A 455 75.25 88.05 11.64
CA THR A 455 75.31 89.45 11.15
C THR A 455 74.03 90.24 11.44
N ARG A 456 72.86 89.58 11.45
CA ARG A 456 71.54 90.25 11.51
C ARG A 456 70.60 89.75 12.62
N ASN A 457 71.09 88.98 13.60
CA ASN A 457 70.29 88.35 14.66
C ASN A 457 69.13 87.46 14.14
N LEU A 458 69.37 86.71 13.05
CA LEU A 458 68.36 85.81 12.48
C LEU A 458 68.30 84.50 13.27
N THR A 459 67.09 83.94 13.40
CA THR A 459 66.87 82.65 14.07
C THR A 459 67.23 81.47 13.17
N GLU A 460 67.38 80.29 13.76
CA GLU A 460 67.58 79.03 13.02
C GLU A 460 66.36 78.72 12.14
N GLU A 461 65.17 79.11 12.59
CA GLU A 461 63.89 78.96 11.88
C GLU A 461 63.89 79.78 10.56
N HIS A 462 64.36 81.03 10.56
CA HIS A 462 64.45 81.84 9.33
C HIS A 462 65.37 81.20 8.27
N ILE A 463 66.52 80.67 8.68
CA ILE A 463 67.45 80.00 7.75
C ILE A 463 66.90 78.66 7.27
N SER A 464 66.24 77.90 8.14
CA SER A 464 65.62 76.62 7.79
C SER A 464 64.52 76.82 6.73
N ALA A 465 63.60 77.77 6.97
CA ALA A 465 62.52 78.15 6.06
C ALA A 465 63.06 78.58 4.68
N CYS A 466 64.10 79.41 4.65
CA CYS A 466 64.67 79.95 3.41
C CYS A 466 65.83 79.11 2.85
N SER A 467 66.06 77.88 3.32
CA SER A 467 67.33 77.15 3.14
C SER A 467 67.76 76.99 1.66
N LYS A 468 66.82 76.73 0.76
CA LYS A 468 67.04 76.66 -0.70
C LYS A 468 67.47 78.02 -1.26
N PHE A 469 66.71 79.08 -0.97
CA PHE A 469 66.99 80.44 -1.41
C PHE A 469 68.33 80.98 -0.87
N VAL A 470 68.67 80.70 0.40
CA VAL A 470 69.99 81.04 0.97
C VAL A 470 71.11 80.34 0.22
N ALA A 471 70.93 79.04 -0.10
CA ALA A 471 71.93 78.28 -0.86
C ALA A 471 72.14 78.83 -2.28
N ASP A 472 71.06 79.22 -2.97
CA ASP A 472 71.16 79.81 -4.32
C ASP A 472 71.65 81.27 -4.30
N CYS A 473 71.30 82.07 -3.29
CA CYS A 473 71.92 83.38 -3.01
C CYS A 473 73.46 83.27 -2.94
N ILE A 474 73.99 82.36 -2.11
CA ILE A 474 75.43 82.11 -1.96
C ILE A 474 76.07 81.68 -3.28
N LYS A 475 75.41 80.77 -4.02
CA LYS A 475 75.90 80.23 -5.29
C LYS A 475 75.99 81.30 -6.37
N TYR A 476 74.95 82.10 -6.56
CA TYR A 476 74.94 83.15 -7.58
C TYR A 476 75.80 84.34 -7.17
N ALA A 477 75.83 84.73 -5.89
CA ALA A 477 76.79 85.68 -5.34
C ALA A 477 78.24 85.30 -5.69
N TRP A 478 78.65 84.06 -5.40
CA TRP A 478 79.99 83.58 -5.76
C TRP A 478 80.23 83.64 -7.28
N MET A 479 79.27 83.19 -8.09
CA MET A 479 79.37 83.20 -9.55
C MET A 479 79.44 84.62 -10.16
N MET A 480 78.83 85.62 -9.51
CA MET A 480 78.93 87.04 -9.88
C MET A 480 80.31 87.61 -9.54
N GLN A 481 80.81 87.34 -8.33
CA GLN A 481 82.05 87.90 -7.78
C GLN A 481 83.32 87.36 -8.48
N ILE A 482 83.28 86.15 -9.06
CA ILE A 482 84.40 85.59 -9.82
C ILE A 482 84.49 86.09 -11.28
N GLN A 483 83.54 86.89 -11.77
CA GLN A 483 83.65 87.50 -13.09
C GLN A 483 84.71 88.61 -13.11
N ASP A 484 85.14 89.01 -14.30
CA ASP A 484 86.04 90.14 -14.46
C ASP A 484 85.55 91.08 -15.59
N PRO A 485 85.09 92.30 -15.26
CA PRO A 485 84.83 92.77 -13.89
C PRO A 485 83.70 91.95 -13.21
N PRO A 486 83.60 91.96 -11.86
CA PRO A 486 82.48 91.33 -11.15
C PRO A 486 81.12 91.87 -11.59
N VAL A 487 80.14 90.98 -11.69
CA VAL A 487 78.74 91.36 -11.94
C VAL A 487 78.22 92.06 -10.69
N TYR A 488 77.67 93.26 -10.84
CA TYR A 488 77.37 94.16 -9.73
C TYR A 488 75.86 94.17 -9.43
N ILE A 489 75.47 93.80 -8.22
CA ILE A 489 74.13 94.14 -7.71
C ILE A 489 74.17 95.51 -7.01
N GLU A 490 73.12 96.31 -7.23
CA GLU A 490 72.86 97.56 -6.53
C GLU A 490 71.57 97.44 -5.72
N TRP A 491 71.62 97.87 -4.46
CA TRP A 491 70.50 97.81 -3.54
C TRP A 491 70.34 99.08 -2.69
N ASP A 492 71.27 100.03 -2.74
CA ASP A 492 71.15 101.31 -2.03
C ASP A 492 70.25 102.27 -2.82
N PHE A 493 68.93 102.10 -2.64
CA PHE A 493 67.90 103.03 -3.11
C PHE A 493 67.22 103.67 -1.90
N PRO A 494 67.69 104.85 -1.45
CA PRO A 494 67.13 105.51 -0.28
C PRO A 494 65.63 105.77 -0.42
N SER A 495 64.92 105.65 0.70
CA SER A 495 63.50 106.01 0.77
C SER A 495 63.27 107.46 0.32
N ASP A 496 62.10 107.74 -0.26
CA ASP A 496 61.72 109.03 -0.88
C ASP A 496 62.46 109.42 -2.17
N THR A 497 63.42 108.60 -2.67
CA THR A 497 64.01 108.81 -4.00
C THR A 497 63.01 108.52 -5.11
N LYS A 498 63.12 109.26 -6.22
CA LYS A 498 62.22 109.09 -7.38
C LYS A 498 62.56 107.80 -8.13
N ILE A 499 61.55 106.99 -8.42
CA ILE A 499 61.71 105.73 -9.15
C ILE A 499 62.08 105.99 -10.62
N ASP A 500 63.28 105.56 -11.03
CA ASP A 500 63.65 105.49 -12.45
C ASP A 500 63.17 104.16 -13.05
N THR A 501 62.10 104.23 -13.84
CA THR A 501 61.47 103.09 -14.51
C THR A 501 62.35 102.42 -15.57
N ASN A 502 63.50 103.01 -15.93
CA ASN A 502 64.49 102.36 -16.79
C ASN A 502 65.24 101.23 -16.06
N ILE A 503 65.50 101.39 -14.76
CA ILE A 503 66.32 100.47 -13.95
C ILE A 503 65.53 99.76 -12.84
N LEU A 504 64.35 100.28 -12.47
CA LEU A 504 63.46 99.72 -11.44
C LEU A 504 62.07 99.37 -11.99
N ARG A 505 61.41 98.39 -11.35
CA ARG A 505 59.98 98.09 -11.50
C ARG A 505 59.27 98.13 -10.14
N SER A 506 58.00 98.49 -10.13
CA SER A 506 57.17 98.49 -8.91
C SER A 506 56.82 97.06 -8.48
N TYR A 507 56.74 96.82 -7.17
CA TYR A 507 56.26 95.57 -6.58
C TYR A 507 54.72 95.52 -6.54
N THR A 508 54.07 95.81 -5.41
CA THR A 508 52.59 95.64 -5.27
C THR A 508 51.78 96.93 -5.33
N LYS A 509 52.36 98.11 -5.04
CA LYS A 509 51.63 99.40 -4.99
C LYS A 509 52.07 100.36 -6.09
N ALA A 510 51.23 101.36 -6.38
CA ALA A 510 51.54 102.45 -7.30
C ALA A 510 52.02 103.71 -6.55
N GLY A 511 53.10 104.31 -7.05
CA GLY A 511 53.73 105.52 -6.54
C GLY A 511 54.94 105.88 -7.40
N ASP A 512 55.50 107.07 -7.22
CA ASP A 512 56.67 107.58 -7.94
C ASP A 512 57.92 107.73 -7.05
N GLN A 513 57.81 107.44 -5.75
CA GLN A 513 58.90 107.43 -4.78
C GLN A 513 59.12 106.05 -4.16
N VAL A 514 60.37 105.68 -3.90
CA VAL A 514 60.77 104.43 -3.23
C VAL A 514 60.34 104.45 -1.77
N ASP A 515 59.73 103.36 -1.31
CA ASP A 515 59.49 103.06 0.11
C ASP A 515 60.67 102.25 0.65
N PHE A 516 60.81 101.02 0.12
CA PHE A 516 61.90 100.08 0.35
C PHE A 516 62.19 99.27 -0.93
N ILE A 517 63.36 98.65 -0.99
CA ILE A 517 63.74 97.73 -2.07
C ILE A 517 63.30 96.30 -1.77
N VAL A 518 62.83 95.60 -2.81
CA VAL A 518 62.37 94.21 -2.77
C VAL A 518 63.38 93.28 -3.47
N TRP A 519 64.01 93.77 -4.54
CA TRP A 519 65.02 93.04 -5.30
C TRP A 519 66.07 94.00 -5.89
N PRO A 520 67.39 93.70 -5.82
CA PRO A 520 68.43 94.56 -6.36
C PRO A 520 68.38 94.71 -7.88
N VAL A 521 68.94 95.82 -8.38
CA VAL A 521 69.25 95.99 -9.80
C VAL A 521 70.53 95.23 -10.12
N LEU A 522 70.54 94.45 -11.20
CA LEU A 522 71.74 93.71 -11.64
C LEU A 522 72.39 94.42 -12.83
N TYR A 523 73.68 94.74 -12.72
CA TYR A 523 74.51 95.36 -13.74
C TYR A 523 75.63 94.43 -14.20
N LEU A 524 76.03 94.55 -15.47
CA LEU A 524 77.11 93.73 -16.07
C LEU A 524 78.44 93.87 -15.30
N HIS A 525 78.69 95.08 -14.81
CA HIS A 525 79.73 95.44 -13.85
C HIS A 525 79.31 96.74 -13.16
N LYS A 526 80.06 97.18 -12.15
CA LYS A 526 79.83 98.50 -11.53
C LYS A 526 79.90 99.60 -12.59
N ASP A 527 78.92 100.51 -12.59
CA ASP A 527 78.72 101.56 -13.61
C ASP A 527 78.52 101.03 -15.06
N GLY A 528 78.20 99.75 -15.22
CA GLY A 528 77.95 99.08 -16.51
C GLY A 528 76.48 99.14 -16.97
N PRO A 529 76.13 98.49 -18.09
CA PRO A 529 74.74 98.34 -18.51
C PRO A 529 73.94 97.45 -17.55
N VAL A 530 72.66 97.79 -17.34
CA VAL A 530 71.70 96.96 -16.61
C VAL A 530 71.50 95.63 -17.35
N LEU A 531 71.64 94.52 -16.63
CA LEU A 531 71.21 93.19 -17.06
C LEU A 531 69.75 92.97 -16.69
N ASN A 532 69.37 93.27 -15.43
CA ASN A 532 68.02 93.05 -14.92
C ASN A 532 67.58 94.20 -14.03
N LYS A 533 66.34 94.66 -14.22
CA LYS A 533 65.75 95.72 -13.41
C LYS A 533 65.49 95.23 -11.99
N GLY A 534 65.83 96.04 -11.00
CA GLY A 534 65.47 95.81 -9.61
C GLY A 534 63.98 96.02 -9.36
N VAL A 535 63.53 95.60 -8.19
CA VAL A 535 62.13 95.73 -7.73
C VAL A 535 62.11 96.60 -6.49
N VAL A 536 61.25 97.61 -6.48
CA VAL A 536 61.02 98.47 -5.31
C VAL A 536 59.55 98.50 -4.97
N GLN A 537 59.26 98.61 -3.68
CA GLN A 537 57.94 98.94 -3.19
C GLN A 537 57.77 100.46 -3.25
N PRO A 538 56.82 101.02 -4.03
CA PRO A 538 56.59 102.47 -4.01
C PRO A 538 55.78 102.89 -2.79
N LYS A 539 56.04 104.10 -2.30
CA LYS A 539 55.17 104.76 -1.31
C LYS A 539 53.82 105.01 -1.95
N SER A 540 52.74 104.58 -1.29
CA SER A 540 51.37 104.76 -1.77
C SER A 540 51.10 106.22 -2.11
N ALA A 541 50.73 106.51 -3.36
CA ALA A 541 50.34 107.85 -3.77
C ALA A 541 49.19 108.37 -2.91
N ASN A 542 49.45 109.40 -2.10
CA ASN A 542 48.47 109.96 -1.17
C ASN A 542 47.23 110.48 -1.93
N LYS A 543 46.03 110.17 -1.42
CA LYS A 543 44.73 110.48 -2.05
C LYS A 543 44.54 111.98 -2.32
N LEU A 544 44.84 112.42 -3.55
CA LEU A 544 44.54 113.79 -4.03
C LEU A 544 43.82 113.86 -5.39
N SER A 545 43.51 112.73 -6.04
CA SER A 545 42.83 112.69 -7.34
C SER A 545 41.28 112.65 -7.27
N ALA A 546 40.69 112.57 -6.09
CA ALA A 546 39.25 112.29 -5.89
C ALA A 546 38.29 113.50 -6.08
N ILE A 547 38.72 114.59 -6.72
CA ILE A 547 37.93 115.85 -6.81
C ILE A 547 37.66 116.31 -8.28
N ALA A 548 38.28 115.69 -9.29
CA ALA A 548 38.24 116.19 -10.67
C ALA A 548 37.20 115.54 -11.61
N GLY A 549 36.42 114.55 -11.16
CA GLY A 549 35.58 113.74 -12.05
C GLY A 549 34.12 114.20 -12.26
N ASP A 550 33.55 114.98 -11.33
CA ASP A 550 32.09 114.96 -11.10
C ASP A 550 31.33 116.24 -11.52
N ARG A 551 31.93 117.04 -12.41
CA ARG A 551 31.27 118.22 -13.01
C ARG A 551 31.71 118.44 -14.45
N LEU A 552 30.96 117.88 -15.41
CA LEU A 552 30.62 118.47 -16.73
C LEU A 552 30.00 117.42 -17.68
N ARG A 553 28.73 117.03 -17.47
CA ARG A 553 27.84 116.55 -18.55
C ARG A 553 26.37 116.47 -18.09
N ASN A 554 25.74 117.63 -17.93
CA ASN A 554 24.28 117.76 -17.87
C ASN A 554 23.85 118.88 -18.81
N ASN A 555 23.25 118.51 -19.95
CA ASN A 555 22.27 119.30 -20.72
C ASN A 555 21.79 118.51 -21.95
N ASN A 556 20.75 117.68 -21.74
CA ASN A 556 19.46 117.61 -22.46
C ASN A 556 19.37 117.78 -24.01
N PRO A 557 18.30 117.25 -24.65
CA PRO A 557 17.61 115.96 -24.46
C PRO A 557 17.26 115.24 -25.79
N GLY A 558 16.92 113.93 -25.76
CA GLY A 558 16.58 113.23 -27.01
C GLY A 558 16.07 111.78 -26.95
N ILE A 559 14.97 111.52 -26.23
CA ILE A 559 13.89 110.54 -26.57
C ILE A 559 14.23 109.01 -26.63
N THR A 560 13.48 108.25 -25.82
CA THR A 560 13.15 106.79 -25.84
C THR A 560 14.24 105.71 -25.74
N GLY A 561 14.24 104.98 -24.61
CA GLY A 561 13.45 103.76 -24.49
C GLY A 561 14.00 102.44 -25.04
N LEU A 562 14.27 101.49 -24.12
CA LEU A 562 14.35 100.03 -24.32
C LEU A 562 15.21 99.52 -25.48
N SER A 563 16.43 99.07 -25.18
CA SER A 563 17.21 98.17 -26.04
C SER A 563 18.17 97.33 -25.21
N ASP A 564 17.74 96.13 -24.84
CA ASP A 564 18.62 94.97 -24.68
C ASP A 564 18.99 94.46 -26.09
N PRO A 565 20.28 94.43 -26.49
CA PRO A 565 20.71 93.94 -27.79
C PRO A 565 21.69 92.75 -27.66
N ASN A 566 21.17 91.60 -27.24
CA ASN A 566 21.27 90.34 -28.00
C ASN A 566 22.59 90.05 -28.79
N LYS A 567 23.41 89.13 -28.24
CA LYS A 567 24.32 88.16 -28.93
C LYS A 567 25.62 88.67 -29.61
N PRO A 568 26.55 87.73 -29.96
CA PRO A 568 26.64 86.28 -29.65
C PRO A 568 27.87 85.97 -28.74
N MET A 569 28.23 84.76 -28.29
CA MET A 569 27.92 83.35 -28.62
C MET A 569 28.21 82.52 -27.34
N LYS A 570 27.33 81.70 -26.74
CA LYS A 570 27.03 80.28 -27.09
C LYS A 570 28.31 79.45 -27.31
N ILE A 571 28.56 78.25 -26.73
CA ILE A 571 27.76 77.16 -26.12
C ILE A 571 28.80 76.17 -25.51
N ALA A 572 28.59 75.35 -24.47
CA ALA A 572 27.50 75.23 -23.50
C ALA A 572 27.97 74.51 -22.22
N GLU A 573 27.55 75.03 -21.06
CA GLU A 573 27.13 74.15 -19.96
C GLU A 573 25.80 73.51 -20.39
N LYS A 574 25.74 72.17 -20.43
CA LYS A 574 24.52 71.43 -20.81
C LYS A 574 24.32 70.14 -19.97
N PHE A 575 24.54 70.31 -18.68
CA PHE A 575 24.23 69.43 -17.54
C PHE A 575 23.99 70.46 -16.42
N THR A 576 22.82 70.69 -15.84
CA THR A 576 21.69 69.85 -15.40
C THR A 576 20.61 70.90 -15.03
N GLU A 577 19.32 70.89 -15.39
CA GLU A 577 18.22 69.99 -15.01
C GLU A 577 16.89 70.56 -15.61
N MET A 578 15.73 69.93 -15.34
CA MET A 578 14.36 70.32 -15.73
C MET A 578 13.99 70.28 -17.23
N TYR A 579 13.31 69.20 -17.65
CA TYR A 579 11.83 69.19 -17.59
C TYR A 579 11.27 67.78 -17.90
N ASP A 580 10.65 67.14 -16.89
CA ASP A 580 9.62 66.12 -17.13
C ASP A 580 8.29 66.82 -17.41
N ASN A 581 7.62 66.45 -18.52
CA ASN A 581 6.28 65.85 -18.52
C ASN A 581 5.59 65.94 -19.90
N ASP A 582 5.05 64.79 -20.31
CA ASP A 582 3.85 64.57 -21.12
C ASP A 582 3.62 65.34 -22.44
N TRP A 583 3.80 64.67 -23.58
CA TRP A 583 2.67 64.24 -24.46
C TRP A 583 3.11 63.45 -25.71
N THR A 584 3.56 62.19 -25.57
CA THR A 584 3.56 61.19 -26.68
C THR A 584 3.63 59.76 -26.12
N ASP A 585 2.53 59.27 -25.54
CA ASP A 585 2.43 57.91 -25.00
C ASP A 585 1.10 57.24 -25.43
N SER A 586 0.76 57.39 -26.72
CA SER A 586 -0.58 57.03 -27.24
C SER A 586 -0.64 56.61 -28.71
N MET A 587 0.47 56.17 -29.33
CA MET A 587 0.41 55.69 -30.72
C MET A 587 1.28 54.49 -31.10
N GLU A 588 1.98 53.84 -30.17
CA GLU A 588 2.76 52.60 -30.44
C GLU A 588 2.28 51.39 -29.61
N ALA A 589 1.10 51.49 -28.99
CA ALA A 589 0.42 50.42 -28.26
C ALA A 589 -0.92 49.98 -28.91
N LEU A 590 -1.11 50.30 -30.20
CA LEU A 590 -2.35 50.02 -30.96
C LEU A 590 -2.15 49.23 -32.26
N GLU A 591 -0.93 48.80 -32.59
CA GLU A 591 -0.68 48.03 -33.83
C GLU A 591 -0.60 46.50 -33.63
N ASP A 592 -0.57 46.02 -32.38
CA ASP A 592 -0.68 44.58 -32.03
C ASP A 592 -2.15 44.06 -31.98
N LEU A 593 -3.11 44.87 -32.45
CA LEU A 593 -4.52 44.47 -32.67
C LEU A 593 -4.91 44.32 -34.15
N GLY A 594 -3.96 44.45 -35.08
CA GLY A 594 -4.00 43.85 -36.41
C GLY A 594 -5.22 44.13 -37.31
N LEU A 595 -5.32 45.35 -37.86
CA LEU A 595 -6.15 45.65 -39.04
C LEU A 595 -5.42 46.62 -39.99
N ASN A 596 -5.44 46.31 -41.30
CA ASN A 596 -4.74 47.04 -42.35
C ASN A 596 -5.39 48.39 -42.69
N GLU A 597 -4.59 49.40 -43.05
CA GLU A 597 -4.38 49.85 -44.46
C GLU A 597 -3.16 50.79 -44.61
#